data_AF-A0A1I3FEF9-F1
#
_entry.id   AF-A0A1I3FEF9-F1
#
_cell.length_a   1.000
_cell.length_b   1.000
_cell.length_c   1.000
_cell.angle_alpha   90.00
_cell.angle_beta   90.00
_cell.angle_gamma   90.00
#
_symmetry.space_group_name_H-M   'P 1'
#
loop_
_entity.id
_entity.type
_entity.pdbx_description
1 polymer ?
#
loop_
_entity_poly.entity_id
_entity_poly.type
_entity_poly.pdbx_seq_one_letter_code
_entity_poly.pdbx_strand_id
1 'polypeptide(L)'
;MPANPKSNEIHITRLYDAPVELVWDAWTDPVQTAKWWGPRGFTLTSHEKDLRPGGVWHYTMHGPDGTDYPNKTYYHEVVEHQKLVYDHGAYDDRPPLFRVTVLFTPKGDKTLMDMTMALGTPEAAEQTRKFIKEAGGNATWDRLAEYLDKESQGKERFVIHRSFAAPLELMFEMWTDPAHFSKWLPPTGFEMKFLRSDIRPGGGTFYMMTNNAGLEMYGRADYREIQKPDRIVYTQEFCDKAENISRHPMALLWPATMLTTVELTAEGPDQTRVKVSWEPVGNVTPEELKAFVDARAGMTQGWTGSFDKLEAYLSTSGAV
;
A
#
# COMPACT_ATOMS: atom_id res chain seq x y z
N MET A 1 5.81 -26.03 1.76
CA MET A 1 6.39 -24.92 2.55
C MET A 1 7.30 -24.16 1.61
N PRO A 2 7.28 -22.82 1.57
CA PRO A 2 8.34 -22.12 0.85
C PRO A 2 9.67 -22.51 1.50
N ALA A 3 10.69 -22.73 0.67
CA ALA A 3 12.06 -22.92 1.14
C ALA A 3 12.46 -21.71 2.02
N ASN A 4 13.39 -21.92 2.96
CA ASN A 4 13.97 -20.80 3.71
C ASN A 4 14.37 -19.69 2.72
N PRO A 5 13.91 -18.45 2.92
CA PRO A 5 14.19 -17.36 1.99
C PRO A 5 15.70 -17.19 1.88
N LYS A 6 16.23 -17.16 0.65
CA LYS A 6 17.66 -16.94 0.48
C LYS A 6 17.98 -15.50 0.86
N SER A 7 19.15 -15.27 1.45
CA SER A 7 19.53 -13.93 1.93
C SER A 7 19.63 -12.88 0.82
N ASN A 8 19.86 -13.32 -0.42
CA ASN A 8 19.89 -12.50 -1.63
C ASN A 8 18.52 -12.34 -2.32
N GLU A 9 17.43 -12.80 -1.71
CA GLU A 9 16.07 -12.70 -2.24
C GLU A 9 15.23 -11.68 -1.45
N ILE A 10 14.36 -10.97 -2.16
CA ILE A 10 13.32 -10.11 -1.60
C ILE A 10 11.97 -10.69 -2.04
N HIS A 11 11.10 -10.97 -1.08
CA HIS A 11 9.78 -11.55 -1.34
C HIS A 11 8.68 -10.52 -1.12
N ILE A 12 7.69 -10.55 -1.99
CA ILE A 12 6.49 -9.70 -1.92
C ILE A 12 5.30 -10.59 -2.20
N THR A 13 4.37 -10.63 -1.26
CA THR A 13 3.09 -11.34 -1.43
C THR A 13 1.96 -10.34 -1.37
N ARG A 14 1.01 -10.41 -2.31
CA ARG A 14 -0.19 -9.56 -2.37
C ARG A 14 -1.41 -10.38 -2.71
N LEU A 15 -2.53 -10.10 -2.05
CA LEU A 15 -3.83 -10.62 -2.43
C LEU A 15 -4.61 -9.48 -3.09
N TYR A 16 -4.86 -9.60 -4.38
CA TYR A 16 -5.65 -8.64 -5.14
C TYR A 16 -7.10 -9.09 -5.22
N ASP A 17 -8.02 -8.15 -5.00
CA ASP A 17 -9.48 -8.36 -5.08
C ASP A 17 -9.95 -8.34 -6.55
N ALA A 18 -9.27 -9.14 -7.39
CA ALA A 18 -9.54 -9.29 -8.82
C ALA A 18 -9.21 -10.72 -9.30
N PRO A 19 -9.94 -11.24 -10.31
CA PRO A 19 -9.68 -12.54 -10.92
C PRO A 19 -8.34 -12.56 -11.67
N VAL A 20 -7.77 -13.74 -11.86
CA VAL A 20 -6.39 -13.92 -12.34
C VAL A 20 -6.19 -13.39 -13.75
N GLU A 21 -7.22 -13.43 -14.58
CA GLU A 21 -7.23 -12.91 -15.94
C GLU A 21 -6.98 -11.40 -15.94
N LEU A 22 -7.67 -10.64 -15.09
CA LEU A 22 -7.46 -9.19 -14.96
C LEU A 22 -6.09 -8.85 -14.38
N VAL A 23 -5.62 -9.64 -13.41
CA VAL A 23 -4.27 -9.44 -12.85
C VAL A 23 -3.21 -9.71 -13.91
N TRP A 24 -3.37 -10.78 -14.68
CA TRP A 24 -2.46 -11.11 -15.77
C TRP A 24 -2.43 -10.02 -16.83
N ASP A 25 -3.60 -9.60 -17.32
CA ASP A 25 -3.73 -8.53 -18.31
C ASP A 25 -3.08 -7.22 -17.85
N ALA A 26 -3.25 -6.85 -16.56
CA ALA A 26 -2.60 -5.67 -16.00
C ALA A 26 -1.06 -5.74 -16.09
N TRP A 27 -0.48 -6.94 -15.99
CA TRP A 27 0.96 -7.20 -16.10
C TRP A 27 1.44 -7.34 -17.55
N THR A 28 0.60 -7.84 -18.45
CA THR A 28 1.01 -8.25 -19.80
C THR A 28 0.65 -7.24 -20.88
N ASP A 29 -0.50 -6.60 -20.79
CA ASP A 29 -0.91 -5.54 -21.71
C ASP A 29 -0.12 -4.25 -21.44
N PRO A 30 0.69 -3.74 -22.40
CA PRO A 30 1.47 -2.53 -22.20
C PRO A 30 0.63 -1.29 -21.89
N VAL A 31 -0.60 -1.19 -22.39
CA VAL A 31 -1.51 -0.08 -22.12
C VAL A 31 -1.95 -0.08 -20.65
N GLN A 32 -2.22 -1.27 -20.11
CA GLN A 32 -2.63 -1.44 -18.71
C GLN A 32 -1.44 -1.30 -17.76
N THR A 33 -0.30 -1.93 -18.08
CA THR A 33 0.94 -1.80 -17.30
C THR A 33 1.34 -0.32 -17.12
N ALA A 34 1.16 0.51 -18.15
CA ALA A 34 1.47 1.94 -18.09
C ALA A 34 0.61 2.75 -17.10
N LYS A 35 -0.52 2.20 -16.62
CA LYS A 35 -1.40 2.88 -15.64
C LYS A 35 -0.85 2.83 -14.21
N TRP A 36 -0.09 1.79 -13.87
CA TRP A 36 0.27 1.51 -12.48
C TRP A 36 1.76 1.25 -12.24
N TRP A 37 2.54 0.88 -13.28
CA TRP A 37 3.93 0.50 -13.10
C TRP A 37 4.82 1.66 -12.64
N GLY A 38 5.62 1.39 -11.61
CA GLY A 38 6.55 2.34 -10.99
C GLY A 38 6.04 2.97 -9.69
N PRO A 39 6.94 3.52 -8.85
CA PRO A 39 6.57 4.18 -7.61
C PRO A 39 5.58 5.33 -7.82
N ARG A 40 4.91 5.77 -6.75
CA ARG A 40 4.00 6.94 -6.81
C ARG A 40 4.68 8.14 -7.46
N GLY A 41 3.98 8.81 -8.38
CA GLY A 41 4.50 9.95 -9.14
C GLY A 41 5.20 9.59 -10.44
N PHE A 42 5.57 8.32 -10.65
CA PHE A 42 6.14 7.88 -11.92
C PHE A 42 5.05 7.64 -12.98
N THR A 43 5.41 7.94 -14.23
CA THR A 43 4.69 7.51 -15.43
C THR A 43 5.56 6.61 -16.30
N LEU A 44 4.96 5.96 -17.29
CA LEU A 44 5.61 4.93 -18.10
C LEU A 44 5.30 5.14 -19.58
N THR A 45 6.33 5.14 -20.41
CA THR A 45 6.20 4.98 -21.87
C THR A 45 6.71 3.61 -22.26
N SER A 46 5.84 2.77 -22.82
CA SER A 46 6.23 1.47 -23.39
C SER A 46 6.55 1.64 -24.88
N HIS A 47 7.73 1.19 -25.31
CA HIS A 47 8.18 1.30 -26.71
C HIS A 47 7.89 0.03 -27.49
N GLU A 48 8.29 -1.11 -26.94
CA GLU A 48 8.10 -2.44 -27.54
C GLU A 48 7.99 -3.48 -26.44
N LYS A 49 7.03 -4.41 -26.53
CA LYS A 49 6.83 -5.50 -25.57
C LYS A 49 6.61 -6.82 -26.30
N ASP A 50 7.67 -7.61 -26.45
CA ASP A 50 7.61 -8.97 -26.99
C ASP A 50 7.44 -9.97 -25.83
N LEU A 51 6.19 -10.25 -25.47
CA LEU A 51 5.84 -11.09 -24.34
C LEU A 51 5.86 -12.58 -24.71
N ARG A 52 7.06 -13.17 -24.73
CA ARG A 52 7.29 -14.60 -24.89
C ARG A 52 8.64 -14.98 -24.28
N PRO A 53 8.94 -16.27 -24.04
CA PRO A 53 10.28 -16.70 -23.67
C PRO A 53 11.33 -16.20 -24.69
N GLY A 54 12.37 -15.54 -24.18
CA GLY A 54 13.42 -14.87 -24.97
C GLY A 54 13.04 -13.49 -25.53
N GLY A 55 11.82 -13.03 -25.32
CA GLY A 55 11.36 -11.71 -25.74
C GLY A 55 11.82 -10.60 -24.80
N VAL A 56 11.67 -9.35 -25.25
CA VAL A 56 12.16 -8.16 -24.55
C VAL A 56 11.04 -7.12 -24.41
N TRP A 57 10.99 -6.46 -23.26
CA TRP A 57 10.20 -5.27 -23.05
C TRP A 57 11.12 -4.05 -22.88
N HIS A 58 11.00 -3.09 -23.79
CA HIS A 58 11.71 -1.82 -23.74
C HIS A 58 10.73 -0.70 -23.35
N TYR A 59 11.06 0.00 -22.27
CA TYR A 59 10.24 1.10 -21.76
C TYR A 59 11.09 2.17 -21.08
N THR A 60 10.52 3.36 -20.94
CA THR A 60 11.08 4.45 -20.14
C THR A 60 10.14 4.77 -18.99
N MET A 61 10.69 4.79 -17.77
CA MET A 61 10.00 5.32 -16.60
C MET A 61 10.35 6.81 -16.45
N HIS A 62 9.35 7.66 -16.28
CA HIS A 62 9.53 9.10 -16.10
C HIS A 62 9.32 9.45 -14.63
N GLY A 63 10.36 9.95 -13.97
CA GLY A 63 10.32 10.40 -12.59
C GLY A 63 9.53 11.71 -12.43
N PRO A 64 8.98 11.99 -11.24
CA PRO A 64 8.26 13.25 -10.97
C PRO A 64 9.17 14.48 -11.02
N ASP A 65 10.49 14.29 -10.96
CA ASP A 65 11.53 15.31 -11.13
C ASP A 65 11.88 15.59 -12.61
N GLY A 66 11.25 14.86 -13.54
CA GLY A 66 11.54 14.92 -14.97
C GLY A 66 12.70 14.05 -15.43
N THR A 67 13.31 13.26 -14.54
CA THR A 67 14.38 12.34 -14.91
C THR A 67 13.82 11.10 -15.62
N ASP A 68 14.40 10.75 -16.76
CA ASP A 68 14.03 9.56 -17.52
C ASP A 68 14.92 8.36 -17.19
N TYR A 69 14.29 7.23 -16.92
CA TYR A 69 14.94 5.97 -16.60
C TYR A 69 14.60 4.94 -17.68
N PRO A 70 15.43 4.83 -18.73
CA PRO A 70 15.21 3.82 -19.76
C PRO A 70 15.56 2.43 -19.19
N ASN A 71 14.79 1.43 -19.59
CA ASN A 71 14.85 0.09 -19.04
C ASN A 71 14.55 -0.98 -20.08
N LYS A 72 15.24 -2.11 -19.97
CA LYS A 72 14.96 -3.35 -20.68
C LYS A 72 14.65 -4.46 -19.69
N THR A 73 13.58 -5.19 -19.98
CA THR A 73 13.20 -6.42 -19.28
C THR A 73 13.33 -7.60 -20.25
N TYR A 74 14.00 -8.67 -19.83
CA TYR A 74 14.20 -9.87 -20.65
C TYR A 74 13.37 -11.02 -20.10
N TYR A 75 12.41 -11.54 -20.87
CA TYR A 75 11.52 -12.61 -20.43
C TYR A 75 12.18 -13.99 -20.62
N HIS A 76 12.15 -14.81 -19.57
CA HIS A 76 12.66 -16.18 -19.56
C HIS A 76 11.52 -17.20 -19.61
N GLU A 77 10.47 -16.98 -18.83
CA GLU A 77 9.28 -17.83 -18.80
C GLU A 77 8.03 -16.96 -18.84
N VAL A 78 7.07 -17.35 -19.68
CA VAL A 78 5.74 -16.75 -19.77
C VAL A 78 4.74 -17.89 -19.80
N VAL A 79 4.06 -18.12 -18.68
CA VAL A 79 3.01 -19.13 -18.55
C VAL A 79 1.72 -18.41 -18.17
N GLU A 80 0.80 -18.35 -19.13
CA GLU A 80 -0.45 -17.61 -19.03
C GLU A 80 -1.20 -17.90 -17.72
N HIS A 81 -1.65 -16.82 -17.06
CA HIS A 81 -2.37 -16.82 -15.77
C HIS A 81 -1.64 -17.50 -14.60
N GLN A 82 -0.34 -17.80 -14.73
CA GLN A 82 0.36 -18.62 -13.75
C GLN A 82 1.72 -18.08 -13.36
N LYS A 83 2.57 -17.70 -14.32
CA LYS A 83 3.98 -17.41 -14.05
C LYS A 83 4.62 -16.46 -15.05
N LEU A 84 5.40 -15.52 -14.52
CA LEU A 84 6.36 -14.72 -15.26
C LEU A 84 7.75 -14.87 -14.62
N VAL A 85 8.77 -15.10 -15.43
CA VAL A 85 10.18 -15.00 -15.00
C VAL A 85 10.89 -14.06 -15.96
N TYR A 86 11.50 -13.02 -15.43
CA TYR A 86 12.18 -12.02 -16.24
C TYR A 86 13.33 -11.36 -15.51
N ASP A 87 14.32 -10.88 -16.24
CA ASP A 87 15.38 -10.03 -15.69
C ASP A 87 14.98 -8.56 -15.81
N HIS A 88 15.16 -7.79 -14.75
CA HIS A 88 14.71 -6.40 -14.64
C HIS A 88 15.88 -5.41 -14.50
N GLY A 89 15.66 -4.17 -14.94
CA GLY A 89 16.57 -3.06 -14.69
C GLY A 89 17.78 -2.99 -15.62
N ALA A 90 17.80 -3.74 -16.71
CA ALA A 90 18.88 -3.67 -17.69
C ALA A 90 18.77 -2.41 -18.56
N TYR A 91 19.87 -2.06 -19.23
CA TYR A 91 19.93 -1.08 -20.32
C TYR A 91 21.16 -1.38 -21.21
N ASP A 92 21.39 -0.61 -22.27
CA ASP A 92 22.43 -0.92 -23.28
C ASP A 92 23.84 -1.09 -22.69
N ASP A 93 24.14 -0.34 -21.63
CA ASP A 93 25.45 -0.30 -20.96
C ASP A 93 25.44 -0.94 -19.56
N ARG A 94 24.28 -1.42 -19.09
CA ARG A 94 24.14 -2.00 -17.75
C ARG A 94 23.46 -3.36 -17.78
N PRO A 95 24.03 -4.39 -17.13
CA PRO A 95 23.37 -5.67 -17.01
C PRO A 95 22.07 -5.54 -16.20
N PRO A 96 21.17 -6.54 -16.27
CA PRO A 96 20.01 -6.56 -15.38
C PRO A 96 20.42 -6.51 -13.91
N LEU A 97 19.62 -5.82 -13.11
CA LEU A 97 19.86 -5.64 -11.68
C LEU A 97 19.51 -6.90 -10.89
N PHE A 98 18.41 -7.57 -11.26
CA PHE A 98 17.91 -8.76 -10.58
C PHE A 98 16.93 -9.54 -11.45
N ARG A 99 16.75 -10.83 -11.09
CA ARG A 99 15.74 -11.69 -11.69
C ARG A 99 14.46 -11.64 -10.88
N VAL A 100 13.33 -11.42 -11.53
CA VAL A 100 12.01 -11.50 -10.93
C VAL A 100 11.34 -12.81 -11.31
N THR A 101 10.73 -13.48 -10.33
CA THR A 101 9.73 -14.53 -10.55
C THR A 101 8.42 -14.07 -9.93
N VAL A 102 7.35 -14.07 -10.71
CA VAL A 102 5.99 -13.76 -10.26
C VAL A 102 5.14 -15.01 -10.48
N LEU A 103 4.45 -15.44 -9.44
CA LEU A 103 3.48 -16.53 -9.48
C LEU A 103 2.09 -15.96 -9.20
N PHE A 104 1.13 -16.37 -10.02
CA PHE A 104 -0.28 -15.99 -9.88
C PHE A 104 -1.07 -17.23 -9.48
N THR A 105 -1.70 -17.20 -8.31
CA THR A 105 -2.52 -18.29 -7.80
C THR A 105 -3.97 -17.81 -7.61
N PRO A 106 -4.93 -18.34 -8.38
CA PRO A 106 -6.34 -18.05 -8.18
C PRO A 106 -6.82 -18.44 -6.78
N LYS A 107 -7.61 -17.57 -6.15
CA LYS A 107 -8.22 -17.74 -4.82
C LYS A 107 -9.68 -17.29 -4.88
N GLY A 108 -10.50 -18.04 -5.60
CA GLY A 108 -11.89 -17.65 -5.87
C GLY A 108 -11.93 -16.49 -6.86
N ASP A 109 -12.56 -15.38 -6.47
CA ASP A 109 -12.61 -14.11 -7.20
C ASP A 109 -11.37 -13.22 -6.97
N LYS A 110 -10.42 -13.70 -6.16
CA LYS A 110 -9.16 -13.01 -5.84
C LYS A 110 -7.97 -13.71 -6.48
N THR A 111 -6.85 -12.99 -6.53
CA THR A 111 -5.57 -13.54 -7.00
C THR A 111 -4.48 -13.29 -5.97
N LEU A 112 -3.84 -14.38 -5.53
CA LEU A 112 -2.61 -14.30 -4.75
C LEU A 112 -1.43 -14.17 -5.71
N MET A 113 -0.71 -13.06 -5.60
CA MET A 113 0.56 -12.83 -6.28
C MET A 113 1.69 -13.09 -5.30
N ASP A 114 2.57 -14.04 -5.63
CA ASP A 114 3.82 -14.30 -4.93
C ASP A 114 4.98 -13.92 -5.84
N MET A 115 5.76 -12.93 -5.41
CA MET A 115 6.84 -12.37 -6.19
C MET A 115 8.17 -12.49 -5.44
N THR A 116 9.20 -12.92 -6.15
CA THR A 116 10.58 -13.00 -5.67
C THR A 116 11.49 -12.18 -6.57
N MET A 117 12.25 -11.25 -5.99
CA MET A 117 13.38 -10.59 -6.63
C MET A 117 14.67 -11.26 -6.15
N ALA A 118 15.39 -11.93 -7.04
CA ALA A 118 16.66 -12.59 -6.76
C ALA A 118 17.83 -11.71 -7.24
N LEU A 119 18.64 -11.25 -6.29
CA LEU A 119 19.79 -10.40 -6.53
C LEU A 119 21.09 -11.20 -6.57
N GLY A 120 22.14 -10.63 -7.16
CA GLY A 120 23.43 -11.32 -7.30
C GLY A 120 24.09 -11.67 -5.96
N THR A 121 23.89 -10.83 -4.92
CA THR A 121 24.46 -11.04 -3.58
C THR A 121 23.49 -10.64 -2.45
N PRO A 122 23.71 -11.11 -1.22
CA PRO A 122 22.96 -10.66 -0.04
C PRO A 122 23.08 -9.15 0.22
N GLU A 123 24.26 -8.57 -0.01
CA GLU A 123 24.50 -7.13 0.18
C GLU A 123 23.72 -6.30 -0.84
N ALA A 124 23.64 -6.77 -2.09
CA ALA A 124 22.81 -6.14 -3.10
C ALA A 124 21.33 -6.17 -2.69
N ALA A 125 20.85 -7.30 -2.17
CA ALA A 125 19.49 -7.42 -1.66
C ALA A 125 19.21 -6.43 -0.52
N GLU A 126 20.16 -6.29 0.41
CA GLU A 126 20.03 -5.33 1.51
C GLU A 126 20.01 -3.88 1.03
N GLN A 127 20.87 -3.53 0.08
CA GLN A 127 20.86 -2.20 -0.53
C GLN A 127 19.54 -1.92 -1.27
N THR A 128 19.01 -2.91 -1.99
CA THR A 128 17.71 -2.78 -2.67
C THR A 128 16.56 -2.64 -1.68
N ARG A 129 16.56 -3.36 -0.54
CA ARG A 129 15.54 -3.16 0.52
C ARG A 129 15.55 -1.74 1.05
N LYS A 130 16.74 -1.16 1.30
CA LYS A 130 16.88 0.24 1.73
C LYS A 130 16.33 1.21 0.69
N PHE A 131 16.71 1.04 -0.56
CA PHE A 131 16.21 1.88 -1.65
C PHE A 131 14.68 1.78 -1.80
N ILE A 132 14.10 0.56 -1.72
CA ILE A 132 12.65 0.37 -1.73
C ILE A 132 12.01 1.15 -0.57
N LYS A 133 12.56 1.06 0.65
CA LYS A 133 12.05 1.80 1.81
C LYS A 133 12.10 3.31 1.58
N GLU A 134 13.22 3.83 1.09
CA GLU A 134 13.42 5.26 0.79
C GLU A 134 12.51 5.76 -0.34
N ALA A 135 12.23 4.93 -1.35
CA ALA A 135 11.37 5.24 -2.49
C ALA A 135 9.86 5.12 -2.20
N GLY A 136 9.45 5.16 -0.93
CA GLY A 136 8.05 5.05 -0.52
C GLY A 136 7.55 3.61 -0.39
N GLY A 137 8.46 2.67 -0.13
CA GLY A 137 8.15 1.27 0.11
C GLY A 137 7.65 0.54 -1.12
N ASN A 138 6.62 -0.27 -0.93
CA ASN A 138 6.06 -1.16 -1.95
C ASN A 138 5.01 -0.49 -2.84
N ALA A 139 5.07 0.84 -3.00
CA ALA A 139 4.03 1.66 -3.62
C ALA A 139 3.65 1.23 -5.05
N THR A 140 4.58 0.66 -5.83
CA THR A 140 4.27 0.09 -7.17
C THR A 140 3.17 -0.98 -7.09
N TRP A 141 3.22 -1.85 -6.08
CA TRP A 141 2.26 -2.95 -5.91
C TRP A 141 0.95 -2.48 -5.30
N ASP A 142 0.99 -1.38 -4.56
CA ASP A 142 -0.19 -0.70 -4.05
C ASP A 142 -0.94 0.00 -5.19
N ARG A 143 -0.22 0.62 -6.14
CA ARG A 143 -0.81 1.16 -7.37
C ARG A 143 -1.49 0.09 -8.23
N LEU A 144 -0.91 -1.12 -8.29
CA LEU A 144 -1.56 -2.25 -8.95
C LEU A 144 -2.88 -2.62 -8.26
N ALA A 145 -2.91 -2.66 -6.92
CA ALA A 145 -4.15 -2.93 -6.18
C ALA A 145 -5.24 -1.91 -6.53
N GLU A 146 -4.91 -0.62 -6.54
CA GLU A 146 -5.86 0.45 -6.86
C GLU A 146 -6.34 0.41 -8.30
N TYR A 147 -5.44 0.10 -9.24
CA TYR A 147 -5.81 -0.09 -10.64
C TYR A 147 -6.81 -1.24 -10.78
N LEU A 148 -6.52 -2.39 -10.17
CA LEU A 148 -7.39 -3.55 -10.20
C LEU A 148 -8.73 -3.31 -9.48
N ASP A 149 -8.75 -2.59 -8.35
CA ASP A 149 -9.98 -2.19 -7.67
C ASP A 149 -10.86 -1.31 -8.57
N LYS A 150 -10.24 -0.39 -9.33
CA LYS A 150 -10.95 0.44 -10.30
C LYS A 150 -11.49 -0.37 -11.47
N GLU A 151 -10.69 -1.23 -12.08
CA GLU A 151 -11.11 -2.02 -13.25
C GLU A 151 -12.16 -3.09 -12.89
N SER A 152 -12.01 -3.75 -11.74
CA SER A 152 -12.90 -4.84 -11.32
C SER A 152 -14.17 -4.37 -10.63
N GLN A 153 -14.11 -3.27 -9.85
CA GLN A 153 -15.22 -2.83 -9.00
C GLN A 153 -15.68 -1.39 -9.28
N GLY A 154 -14.99 -0.65 -10.17
CA GLY A 154 -15.29 0.77 -10.43
C GLY A 154 -14.95 1.69 -9.26
N LYS A 155 -14.12 1.24 -8.30
CA LYS A 155 -13.84 1.97 -7.06
C LYS A 155 -12.49 2.65 -7.09
N GLU A 156 -12.48 3.96 -6.86
CA GLU A 156 -11.24 4.69 -6.61
C GLU A 156 -10.83 4.49 -5.15
N ARG A 157 -9.86 3.59 -4.93
CA ARG A 157 -9.29 3.33 -3.61
C ARG A 157 -7.90 3.90 -3.48
N PHE A 158 -7.50 4.21 -2.25
CA PHE A 158 -6.10 4.35 -1.87
C PHE A 158 -5.70 3.08 -1.14
N VAL A 159 -4.57 2.49 -1.49
CA VAL A 159 -4.04 1.29 -0.84
C VAL A 159 -2.61 1.58 -0.39
N ILE A 160 -2.26 1.08 0.78
CA ILE A 160 -0.87 1.02 1.26
C ILE A 160 -0.62 -0.28 2.03
N HIS A 161 0.51 -0.92 1.75
CA HIS A 161 0.98 -2.10 2.48
C HIS A 161 2.30 -1.87 3.18
N ARG A 162 2.44 -2.39 4.40
CA ARG A 162 3.73 -2.49 5.10
C ARG A 162 3.78 -3.70 6.01
N SER A 163 4.92 -4.36 6.05
CA SER A 163 5.19 -5.47 6.97
C SER A 163 5.95 -4.96 8.19
N PHE A 164 5.58 -5.48 9.36
CA PHE A 164 6.17 -5.12 10.64
C PHE A 164 6.62 -6.39 11.37
N ALA A 165 7.72 -6.29 12.11
CA ALA A 165 8.20 -7.32 13.02
C ALA A 165 7.34 -7.33 14.31
N ALA A 166 6.14 -7.88 14.21
CA ALA A 166 5.21 -8.07 15.31
C ALA A 166 4.24 -9.21 15.00
N PRO A 167 3.82 -9.99 16.01
CA PRO A 167 2.80 -11.02 15.86
C PRO A 167 1.43 -10.39 15.54
N LEU A 168 0.56 -11.18 14.90
CA LEU A 168 -0.74 -10.73 14.39
C LEU A 168 -1.63 -10.11 15.48
N GLU A 169 -1.66 -10.74 16.66
CA GLU A 169 -2.43 -10.28 17.82
C GLU A 169 -1.99 -8.90 18.32
N LEU A 170 -0.67 -8.69 18.46
CA LEU A 170 -0.14 -7.40 18.87
C LEU A 170 -0.46 -6.32 17.83
N MET A 171 -0.33 -6.64 16.54
CA MET A 171 -0.64 -5.70 15.48
C MET A 171 -2.13 -5.30 15.48
N PHE A 172 -3.02 -6.24 15.80
CA PHE A 172 -4.43 -5.93 16.00
C PHE A 172 -4.63 -4.97 17.19
N GLU A 173 -3.97 -5.22 18.31
CA GLU A 173 -3.99 -4.35 19.48
C GLU A 173 -3.45 -2.94 19.19
N MET A 174 -2.44 -2.80 18.34
CA MET A 174 -1.92 -1.49 17.91
C MET A 174 -2.98 -0.61 17.24
N TRP A 175 -4.01 -1.23 16.64
CA TRP A 175 -5.16 -0.55 16.05
C TRP A 175 -6.34 -0.38 17.00
N THR A 176 -6.61 -1.38 17.85
CA THR A 176 -7.84 -1.40 18.66
C THR A 176 -7.68 -0.86 20.08
N ASP A 177 -6.46 -0.75 20.61
CA ASP A 177 -6.22 -0.10 21.90
C ASP A 177 -5.98 1.41 21.68
N PRO A 178 -6.84 2.30 22.22
CA PRO A 178 -6.68 3.75 22.15
C PRO A 178 -5.31 4.26 22.65
N ALA A 179 -4.72 3.60 23.65
CA ALA A 179 -3.44 3.96 24.22
C ALA A 179 -2.28 3.69 23.26
N HIS A 180 -2.35 2.60 22.48
CA HIS A 180 -1.37 2.31 21.44
C HIS A 180 -1.61 3.15 20.18
N PHE A 181 -2.85 3.19 19.69
CA PHE A 181 -3.21 3.86 18.44
C PHE A 181 -2.83 5.35 18.42
N SER A 182 -3.04 6.04 19.55
CA SER A 182 -2.72 7.46 19.71
C SER A 182 -1.23 7.79 19.67
N LYS A 183 -0.34 6.81 19.85
CA LYS A 183 1.12 7.03 19.83
C LYS A 183 1.69 7.14 18.43
N TRP A 184 1.15 6.39 17.48
CA TRP A 184 1.76 6.25 16.15
C TRP A 184 0.92 6.83 15.02
N LEU A 185 -0.42 6.83 15.11
CA LEU A 185 -1.27 7.31 14.03
C LEU A 185 -1.11 8.80 13.67
N PRO A 186 -1.14 9.77 14.61
CA PRO A 186 -1.25 11.19 14.22
C PRO A 186 -0.09 11.65 13.34
N PRO A 187 -0.23 12.70 12.52
CA PRO A 187 0.91 13.23 11.77
C PRO A 187 2.07 13.63 12.68
N THR A 188 3.30 13.64 12.15
CA THR A 188 4.46 14.13 12.90
C THR A 188 4.24 15.57 13.37
N GLY A 189 4.50 15.83 14.65
CA GLY A 189 4.24 17.12 15.29
C GLY A 189 2.81 17.30 15.84
N PHE A 190 1.95 16.28 15.71
CA PHE A 190 0.64 16.24 16.35
C PHE A 190 0.59 15.20 17.47
N GLU A 191 -0.15 15.53 18.52
CA GLU A 191 -0.60 14.61 19.55
C GLU A 191 -2.06 14.24 19.32
N MET A 192 -2.44 13.01 19.64
CA MET A 192 -3.80 12.52 19.53
C MET A 192 -4.32 12.10 20.90
N LYS A 193 -5.58 12.44 21.19
CA LYS A 193 -6.30 11.98 22.38
C LYS A 193 -7.71 11.54 22.03
N PHE A 194 -8.09 10.34 22.47
CA PHE A 194 -9.48 9.93 22.47
C PHE A 194 -10.24 10.67 23.58
N LEU A 195 -11.32 11.34 23.22
CA LEU A 195 -12.27 11.98 24.13
C LEU A 195 -13.38 11.01 24.52
N ARG A 196 -13.74 10.11 23.59
CA ARG A 196 -14.64 8.97 23.79
C ARG A 196 -14.18 7.80 22.93
N SER A 197 -14.26 6.58 23.44
CA SER A 197 -13.87 5.37 22.70
C SER A 197 -14.78 4.19 23.03
N ASP A 198 -15.45 3.65 22.02
CA ASP A 198 -16.18 2.39 22.04
C ASP A 198 -15.80 1.59 20.78
N ILE A 199 -14.66 0.90 20.83
CA ILE A 199 -14.09 0.16 19.68
C ILE A 199 -14.66 -1.27 19.68
N ARG A 200 -15.83 -1.42 19.06
CA ARG A 200 -16.53 -2.69 18.80
C ARG A 200 -17.44 -2.52 17.58
N PRO A 201 -17.96 -3.60 16.96
CA PRO A 201 -18.93 -3.47 15.88
C PRO A 201 -20.14 -2.62 16.30
N GLY A 202 -20.43 -1.57 15.55
CA GLY A 202 -21.48 -0.57 15.82
C GLY A 202 -21.11 0.49 16.87
N GLY A 203 -19.93 0.41 17.48
CA GLY A 203 -19.40 1.42 18.38
C GLY A 203 -18.77 2.59 17.63
N GLY A 204 -18.40 3.64 18.36
CA GLY A 204 -17.78 4.84 17.78
C GLY A 204 -16.78 5.53 18.69
N THR A 205 -15.83 6.22 18.08
CA THR A 205 -14.82 7.03 18.77
C THR A 205 -14.98 8.50 18.42
N PHE A 206 -14.53 9.35 19.34
CA PHE A 206 -14.37 10.78 19.14
C PHE A 206 -13.00 11.17 19.68
N TYR A 207 -12.20 11.83 18.86
CA TYR A 207 -10.82 12.16 19.19
C TYR A 207 -10.47 13.58 18.75
N MET A 208 -9.43 14.11 19.39
CA MET A 208 -8.83 15.39 19.06
C MET A 208 -7.36 15.17 18.69
N MET A 209 -6.88 15.92 17.71
CA MET A 209 -5.47 16.09 17.40
C MET A 209 -5.06 17.54 17.62
N THR A 210 -3.91 17.75 18.26
CA THR A 210 -3.36 19.09 18.51
C THR A 210 -1.89 19.16 18.12
N ASN A 211 -1.40 20.34 17.74
CA ASN A 211 0.03 20.59 17.54
C ASN A 211 0.56 21.69 18.47
N ASN A 212 1.87 21.91 18.44
CA ASN A 212 2.55 22.93 19.26
C ASN A 212 2.16 24.37 18.92
N ALA A 213 1.52 24.60 17.76
CA ALA A 213 1.03 25.92 17.34
C ALA A 213 -0.41 26.19 17.82
N GLY A 214 -1.02 25.27 18.59
CA GLY A 214 -2.38 25.41 19.12
C GLY A 214 -3.49 25.12 18.10
N LEU A 215 -3.17 24.52 16.95
CA LEU A 215 -4.19 24.04 16.01
C LEU A 215 -4.86 22.79 16.60
N GLU A 216 -6.18 22.84 16.74
CA GLU A 216 -7.01 21.70 17.15
C GLU A 216 -7.83 21.18 15.97
N MET A 217 -7.83 19.87 15.77
CA MET A 217 -8.69 19.17 14.82
C MET A 217 -9.44 18.06 15.54
N TYR A 218 -10.71 17.88 15.19
CA TYR A 218 -11.57 16.88 15.78
C TYR A 218 -12.03 15.91 14.71
N GLY A 219 -12.09 14.63 15.08
CA GLY A 219 -12.58 13.59 14.21
C GLY A 219 -13.39 12.57 14.98
N ARG A 220 -14.34 11.95 14.29
CA ARG A 220 -15.12 10.83 14.81
C ARG A 220 -14.96 9.64 13.89
N ALA A 221 -15.05 8.45 14.47
CA ALA A 221 -15.07 7.21 13.70
C ALA A 221 -16.21 6.30 14.14
N ASP A 222 -16.88 5.66 13.19
CA ASP A 222 -17.93 4.66 13.43
C ASP A 222 -17.43 3.29 12.94
N TYR A 223 -17.29 2.33 13.86
CA TYR A 223 -16.75 0.99 13.58
C TYR A 223 -17.85 0.10 13.02
N ARG A 224 -17.70 -0.30 11.75
CA ARG A 224 -18.65 -1.14 11.03
C ARG A 224 -18.39 -2.62 11.29
N GLU A 225 -17.13 -3.01 11.29
CA GLU A 225 -16.69 -4.39 11.46
C GLU A 225 -15.42 -4.41 12.31
N ILE A 226 -15.38 -5.33 13.29
CA ILE A 226 -14.16 -5.67 14.01
C ILE A 226 -14.17 -7.19 14.14
N GLN A 227 -13.30 -7.83 13.36
CA GLN A 227 -13.06 -9.26 13.40
C GLN A 227 -11.63 -9.48 13.89
N LYS A 228 -11.51 -9.95 15.13
CA LYS A 228 -10.22 -10.27 15.73
C LYS A 228 -9.65 -11.56 15.11
N PRO A 229 -8.34 -11.63 14.78
CA PRO A 229 -7.32 -10.58 14.93
C PRO A 229 -6.95 -9.88 13.61
N ASP A 230 -7.75 -9.98 12.55
CA ASP A 230 -7.26 -9.69 11.20
C ASP A 230 -7.99 -8.60 10.42
N ARG A 231 -9.11 -8.07 10.92
CA ARG A 231 -9.90 -7.12 10.13
C ARG A 231 -10.61 -6.07 10.95
N ILE A 232 -10.47 -4.81 10.53
CA ILE A 232 -11.09 -3.64 11.16
C ILE A 232 -11.62 -2.72 10.05
N VAL A 233 -12.90 -2.39 10.11
CA VAL A 233 -13.55 -1.50 9.15
C VAL A 233 -14.27 -0.39 9.90
N TYR A 234 -13.94 0.86 9.61
CA TYR A 234 -14.59 2.02 10.21
C TYR A 234 -14.72 3.18 9.22
N THR A 235 -15.79 3.95 9.35
CA THR A 235 -15.91 5.25 8.68
C THR A 235 -15.30 6.33 9.56
N GLN A 236 -14.66 7.33 8.95
CA GLN A 236 -14.05 8.46 9.63
C GLN A 236 -14.51 9.77 8.99
N GLU A 237 -14.82 10.76 9.82
CA GLU A 237 -15.23 12.10 9.41
C GLU A 237 -14.53 13.16 10.28
N PHE A 238 -14.29 14.32 9.69
CA PHE A 238 -13.95 15.52 10.46
C PHE A 238 -15.22 16.08 11.11
N CYS A 239 -15.07 16.60 12.33
CA CYS A 239 -16.18 17.22 13.05
C CYS A 239 -15.72 18.44 13.85
N ASP A 240 -16.66 19.15 14.47
CA ASP A 240 -16.37 20.18 15.47
C ASP A 240 -16.34 19.59 16.90
N LYS A 241 -16.17 20.45 17.91
CA LYS A 241 -16.17 20.06 19.34
C LYS A 241 -17.51 19.48 19.82
N ALA A 242 -18.60 19.79 19.12
CA ALA A 242 -19.94 19.30 19.41
C ALA A 242 -20.31 18.09 18.52
N GLU A 243 -19.32 17.48 17.86
CA GLU A 243 -19.44 16.30 16.99
C GLU A 243 -20.29 16.54 15.72
N ASN A 244 -20.54 17.80 15.34
CA ASN A 244 -21.17 18.09 14.05
C ASN A 244 -20.16 17.88 12.91
N ILE A 245 -20.58 17.19 11.84
CA ILE A 245 -19.73 16.95 10.67
C ILE A 245 -19.24 18.29 10.11
N SER A 246 -17.94 18.38 9.91
CA SER A 246 -17.27 19.54 9.36
C SER A 246 -16.36 19.12 8.20
N ARG A 247 -15.92 20.08 7.39
CA ARG A 247 -14.92 19.82 6.35
C ARG A 247 -13.52 20.02 6.90
N HIS A 248 -12.55 19.36 6.28
CA HIS A 248 -11.14 19.61 6.60
C HIS A 248 -10.81 21.10 6.35
N PRO A 249 -10.25 21.81 7.34
CA PRO A 249 -10.09 23.27 7.27
C PRO A 249 -9.15 23.73 6.15
N MET A 250 -8.19 22.88 5.75
CA MET A 250 -7.23 23.17 4.69
C MET A 250 -7.48 22.39 3.39
N ALA A 251 -8.51 21.55 3.33
CA ALA A 251 -8.81 20.70 2.19
C ALA A 251 -10.32 20.69 1.95
N LEU A 252 -10.84 21.82 1.45
CA LEU A 252 -12.28 22.05 1.31
C LEU A 252 -12.98 21.08 0.36
N LEU A 253 -12.25 20.48 -0.59
CA LEU A 253 -12.76 19.46 -1.51
C LEU A 253 -12.47 18.04 -1.03
N TRP A 254 -11.98 17.85 0.20
CA TRP A 254 -11.80 16.51 0.75
C TRP A 254 -13.16 15.85 0.98
N PRO A 255 -13.34 14.56 0.61
CA PRO A 255 -14.58 13.84 0.88
C PRO A 255 -14.96 13.87 2.37
N ALA A 256 -16.25 14.07 2.65
CA ALA A 256 -16.73 14.21 4.03
C ALA A 256 -16.53 12.95 4.87
N THR A 257 -16.77 11.77 4.27
CA THR A 257 -16.69 10.48 4.94
C THR A 257 -15.72 9.57 4.20
N MET A 258 -14.73 9.07 4.93
CA MET A 258 -13.76 8.10 4.44
C MET A 258 -14.03 6.74 5.07
N LEU A 259 -14.13 5.68 4.27
CA LEU A 259 -14.13 4.32 4.76
C LEU A 259 -12.69 3.81 4.85
N THR A 260 -12.30 3.37 6.05
CA THR A 260 -11.01 2.71 6.30
C THR A 260 -11.24 1.22 6.50
N THR A 261 -10.53 0.42 5.71
CA THR A 261 -10.43 -1.03 5.91
C THR A 261 -8.98 -1.38 6.21
N VAL A 262 -8.76 -2.02 7.34
CA VAL A 262 -7.46 -2.54 7.79
C VAL A 262 -7.55 -4.05 7.74
N GLU A 263 -6.65 -4.66 6.97
CA GLU A 263 -6.51 -6.11 6.88
C GLU A 263 -5.10 -6.49 7.35
N LEU A 264 -5.01 -7.41 8.31
CA LEU A 264 -3.77 -7.90 8.87
C LEU A 264 -3.52 -9.33 8.39
N THR A 265 -2.33 -9.62 7.88
CA THR A 265 -1.97 -10.95 7.42
C THR A 265 -0.67 -11.39 8.08
N ALA A 266 -0.68 -12.53 8.76
CA ALA A 266 0.56 -13.13 9.27
C ALA A 266 1.45 -13.56 8.10
N GLU A 267 2.71 -13.10 8.09
CA GLU A 267 3.77 -13.52 7.17
C GLU A 267 4.77 -14.46 7.87
N GLY A 268 4.65 -14.60 9.20
CA GLY A 268 5.42 -15.48 10.07
C GLY A 268 4.87 -15.40 11.50
N PRO A 269 5.50 -16.10 12.47
CA PRO A 269 5.07 -16.02 13.87
C PRO A 269 5.16 -14.58 14.43
N ASP A 270 6.22 -13.86 14.09
CA ASP A 270 6.52 -12.51 14.59
C ASP A 270 6.54 -11.47 13.46
N GLN A 271 5.80 -11.73 12.38
CA GLN A 271 5.73 -10.81 11.25
C GLN A 271 4.30 -10.67 10.73
N THR A 272 3.83 -9.43 10.64
CA THR A 272 2.49 -9.10 10.16
C THR A 272 2.55 -8.06 9.05
N ARG A 273 1.90 -8.36 7.94
CA ARG A 273 1.60 -7.38 6.89
C ARG A 273 0.30 -6.67 7.21
N VAL A 274 0.35 -5.35 7.21
CA VAL A 274 -0.80 -4.47 7.25
C VAL A 274 -1.14 -4.04 5.83
N LYS A 275 -2.40 -4.18 5.42
CA LYS A 275 -3.00 -3.48 4.29
C LYS A 275 -3.99 -2.45 4.83
N VAL A 276 -3.81 -1.18 4.48
CA VAL A 276 -4.82 -0.14 4.71
C VAL A 276 -5.41 0.24 3.37
N SER A 277 -6.74 0.20 3.28
CA SER A 277 -7.49 0.71 2.14
C SER A 277 -8.37 1.88 2.58
N TRP A 278 -8.34 2.97 1.81
CA TRP A 278 -9.20 4.13 1.96
C TRP A 278 -10.07 4.33 0.73
N GLU A 279 -11.36 4.55 0.94
CA GLU A 279 -12.27 4.93 -0.13
C GLU A 279 -13.28 6.00 0.33
N PRO A 280 -13.55 7.03 -0.49
CA PRO A 280 -14.64 7.96 -0.25
C PRO A 280 -15.99 7.23 -0.27
N VAL A 281 -16.87 7.51 0.70
CA VAL A 281 -18.20 6.89 0.76
C VAL A 281 -19.30 7.92 1.03
N GLY A 282 -20.54 7.57 0.72
CA GLY A 282 -21.69 8.46 0.81
C GLY A 282 -21.87 9.30 -0.47
N ASN A 283 -22.34 10.54 -0.31
CA ASN A 283 -22.57 11.45 -1.42
C ASN A 283 -21.27 12.16 -1.79
N VAL A 284 -20.47 11.53 -2.66
CA VAL A 284 -19.18 12.04 -3.12
C VAL A 284 -19.34 12.71 -4.49
N THR A 285 -18.99 13.99 -4.59
CA THR A 285 -19.02 14.73 -5.85
C THR A 285 -17.83 14.36 -6.76
N PRO A 286 -17.92 14.56 -8.09
CA PRO A 286 -16.79 14.36 -8.98
C PRO A 286 -15.53 15.15 -8.58
N GLU A 287 -15.71 16.37 -8.08
CA GLU A 287 -14.62 17.24 -7.62
C GLU A 287 -13.95 16.67 -6.35
N GLU A 288 -14.73 16.15 -5.41
CA GLU A 288 -14.21 15.49 -4.19
C GLU A 288 -13.49 14.19 -4.53
N LEU A 289 -14.03 13.39 -5.46
CA LEU A 289 -13.39 12.18 -5.93
C LEU A 289 -12.05 12.49 -6.62
N LYS A 290 -12.03 13.54 -7.45
CA LYS A 290 -10.78 14.01 -8.08
C LYS A 290 -9.78 14.47 -7.03
N ALA A 291 -10.20 15.25 -6.04
CA ALA A 291 -9.33 15.71 -4.97
C ALA A 291 -8.74 14.53 -4.17
N PHE A 292 -9.53 13.48 -3.92
CA PHE A 292 -9.05 12.24 -3.31
C PHE A 292 -7.98 11.55 -4.17
N VAL A 293 -8.24 11.36 -5.46
CA VAL A 293 -7.29 10.72 -6.39
C VAL A 293 -5.97 11.50 -6.50
N ASP A 294 -6.06 12.83 -6.64
CA ASP A 294 -4.90 13.73 -6.73
C ASP A 294 -4.06 13.71 -5.43
N ALA A 295 -4.70 13.47 -4.28
CA ALA A 295 -4.05 13.45 -2.98
C ALA A 295 -3.29 12.15 -2.67
N ARG A 296 -3.35 11.10 -3.50
CA ARG A 296 -2.76 9.78 -3.21
C ARG A 296 -1.27 9.85 -2.86
N ALA A 297 -0.51 10.72 -3.51
CA ALA A 297 0.91 10.91 -3.19
C ALA A 297 1.12 11.46 -1.76
N GLY A 298 0.33 12.47 -1.37
CA GLY A 298 0.34 13.02 -0.01
C GLY A 298 -0.15 12.01 1.03
N MET A 299 -1.16 11.21 0.70
CA MET A 299 -1.63 10.11 1.56
C MET A 299 -0.54 9.06 1.79
N THR A 300 0.20 8.66 0.74
CA THR A 300 1.35 7.74 0.88
C THR A 300 2.38 8.31 1.85
N GLN A 301 2.74 9.59 1.74
CA GLN A 301 3.70 10.22 2.64
C GLN A 301 3.19 10.26 4.09
N GLY A 302 1.93 10.68 4.29
CA GLY A 302 1.30 10.74 5.61
C GLY A 302 1.28 9.39 6.32
N TRP A 303 0.79 8.35 5.63
CA TRP A 303 0.78 6.98 6.16
C TRP A 303 2.17 6.41 6.39
N THR A 304 3.13 6.71 5.51
CA THR A 304 4.53 6.29 5.69
C THR A 304 5.08 6.83 7.02
N GLY A 305 4.84 8.12 7.31
CA GLY A 305 5.26 8.72 8.58
C GLY A 305 4.58 8.08 9.80
N SER A 306 3.28 7.80 9.74
CA SER A 306 2.57 7.09 10.82
C SER A 306 3.12 5.68 11.03
N PHE A 307 3.42 4.96 9.94
CA PHE A 307 4.00 3.64 9.97
C PHE A 307 5.46 3.62 10.46
N ASP A 308 6.25 4.64 10.16
CA ASP A 308 7.62 4.77 10.72
C ASP A 308 7.56 4.91 12.25
N LYS A 309 6.59 5.69 12.76
CA LYS A 309 6.37 5.80 14.22
C LYS A 309 5.88 4.48 14.82
N LEU A 310 5.04 3.73 14.12
CA LEU A 310 4.60 2.40 14.57
C LEU A 310 5.79 1.42 14.64
N GLU A 311 6.63 1.38 13.62
CA GLU A 311 7.85 0.55 13.58
C GLU A 311 8.80 0.90 14.74
N ALA A 312 9.01 2.19 14.99
CA ALA A 312 9.81 2.64 16.13
C ALA A 312 9.17 2.25 17.48
N TYR A 313 7.85 2.41 17.61
CA TYR A 313 7.13 2.10 18.84
C TYR A 313 7.17 0.61 19.19
N LEU A 314 7.00 -0.27 18.20
CA LEU A 314 7.13 -1.72 18.35
C LEU A 314 8.54 -2.11 18.79
N SER A 315 9.57 -1.45 18.24
CA SER A 315 10.98 -1.70 18.59
C SER A 315 11.32 -1.29 20.03
N THR A 316 10.68 -0.25 20.58
CA THR A 316 10.94 0.24 21.95
C THR A 316 10.16 -0.48 23.04
N SER A 317 9.03 -1.11 22.70
CA SER A 317 8.09 -1.67 23.69
C SER A 317 8.48 -3.06 24.20
N GLY A 318 9.62 -3.62 23.77
CA GLY A 318 10.08 -4.95 24.19
C GLY A 318 9.15 -6.08 23.78
N ALA A 319 8.34 -5.87 22.73
CA ALA A 319 7.34 -6.81 22.23
C ALA A 319 7.83 -7.64 21.02
N VAL A 320 9.16 -7.76 20.89
CA VAL A 320 9.88 -8.67 20.00
C VAL A 320 10.76 -9.57 20.85
#